data_AF-A0A952FJE6-F1
#
_entry.id   AF-A0A952FJE6-F1
#
_cell.length_a   1.000
_cell.length_b   1.000
_cell.length_c   1.000
_cell.angle_alpha   90.00
_cell.angle_beta   90.00
_cell.angle_gamma   90.00
#
_symmetry.space_group_name_H-M   'P 1'
#
loop_
_entity.id
_entity.type
_entity.pdbx_description
1 polymer ?
#
loop_
_entity_poly.entity_id
_entity_poly.type
_entity_poly.pdbx_seq_one_letter_code
_entity_poly.pdbx_strand_id
1 'polypeptide(L)'
;MARYPAERDDQFATHFTRLTLTRGDSGFTSRLETVPFGSTTRLATGSVRSSLFAATDDANLPDPVATQLADVFSSDIDFHRELRKGDTFSVVYEALTADGEPVPWNQGSGRVLAAEFVNAGHAYSAVWFADASGKGAYFDLNGRSKHSAFLASPLAF
;
A
#
# COMPACT_ATOMS: atom_id res chain seq x y z
N MET A 1 20.68 -11.09 -13.28
CA MET A 1 19.50 -10.24 -13.54
C MET A 1 19.47 -9.14 -12.50
N ALA A 2 19.14 -7.92 -12.89
CA ALA A 2 19.00 -6.77 -12.01
C ALA A 2 17.62 -6.13 -12.18
N ARG A 3 17.17 -5.43 -11.14
CA ARG A 3 15.85 -4.79 -11.05
C ARG A 3 16.04 -3.38 -10.49
N TYR A 4 15.34 -2.41 -11.05
CA TYR A 4 15.41 -1.02 -10.62
C TYR A 4 14.11 -0.29 -10.99
N PRO A 5 13.86 0.93 -10.48
CA PRO A 5 12.67 1.69 -10.82
C PRO A 5 12.43 1.82 -12.33
N ALA A 6 11.16 1.90 -12.74
CA ALA A 6 10.83 2.26 -14.12
C ALA A 6 11.35 3.67 -14.44
N GLU A 7 11.84 3.87 -15.67
CA GLU A 7 12.42 5.15 -16.11
C GLU A 7 11.37 6.22 -16.42
N ARG A 8 10.13 5.81 -16.67
CA ARG A 8 9.03 6.74 -16.95
C ARG A 8 8.21 6.98 -15.70
N ASP A 9 7.95 8.26 -15.40
CA ASP A 9 7.22 8.69 -14.21
C ASP A 9 5.80 8.10 -14.16
N ASP A 10 5.12 7.98 -15.31
CA ASP A 10 3.78 7.38 -15.41
C ASP A 10 3.75 5.88 -15.10
N GLN A 11 4.90 5.21 -15.13
CA GLN A 11 5.08 3.80 -14.86
C GLN A 11 5.79 3.52 -13.54
N PHE A 12 6.32 4.54 -12.87
CA PHE A 12 7.13 4.41 -11.67
C PHE A 12 6.43 3.64 -10.53
N ALA A 13 5.12 3.85 -10.37
CA ALA A 13 4.32 3.19 -9.34
C ALA A 13 3.75 1.82 -9.76
N THR A 14 3.79 1.48 -11.06
CA THR A 14 3.09 0.32 -11.60
C THR A 14 4.03 -0.70 -12.25
N HIS A 15 5.25 -0.31 -12.59
CA HIS A 15 6.23 -1.13 -13.28
C HIS A 15 7.64 -0.94 -12.69
N PHE A 16 8.53 -1.87 -13.03
CA PHE A 16 9.97 -1.78 -12.81
C PHE A 16 10.72 -2.11 -14.09
N THR A 17 11.99 -1.74 -14.12
CA THR A 17 12.90 -2.12 -15.20
C THR A 17 13.68 -3.36 -14.82
N ARG A 18 13.68 -4.35 -15.71
CA ARG A 18 14.47 -5.59 -15.61
C ARG A 18 15.63 -5.54 -16.58
N LEU A 19 16.84 -5.75 -16.07
CA LEU A 19 18.03 -6.02 -16.86
C LEU A 19 18.39 -7.51 -16.81
N THR A 20 18.35 -8.15 -17.97
CA THR A 20 18.81 -9.53 -18.17
C THR A 20 20.09 -9.51 -19.00
N LEU A 21 21.15 -10.13 -18.48
CA LEU A 21 22.39 -10.38 -19.21
C LEU A 21 22.48 -11.88 -19.51
N THR A 22 22.59 -12.22 -20.78
CA THR A 22 22.76 -13.59 -21.25
C THR A 22 24.13 -13.74 -21.87
N ARG A 23 24.88 -14.77 -21.45
CA ARG A 23 26.17 -15.12 -22.06
C ARG A 23 25.91 -15.98 -23.29
N GLY A 24 26.37 -15.53 -24.45
CA GLY A 24 26.43 -16.29 -25.69
C GLY A 24 27.85 -16.70 -26.03
N ASP A 25 28.03 -17.31 -27.20
CA ASP A 25 29.32 -17.87 -27.64
C ASP A 25 30.39 -16.79 -27.88
N SER A 26 29.97 -15.59 -28.31
CA SER A 26 30.87 -14.48 -28.69
C SER A 26 30.88 -13.31 -27.71
N GLY A 27 30.16 -13.40 -26.59
CA GLY A 27 30.10 -12.32 -25.60
C GLY A 27 28.83 -12.34 -24.76
N PHE A 28 28.45 -11.16 -24.25
CA PHE A 28 27.22 -10.96 -23.50
C PHE A 28 26.21 -10.18 -24.33
N THR A 29 24.94 -10.54 -24.22
CA THR A 29 23.81 -9.76 -24.73
C THR A 29 22.99 -9.25 -23.56
N SER A 30 22.61 -7.98 -23.60
CA SER A 30 21.75 -7.35 -22.61
C SER A 30 20.34 -7.11 -23.15
N ARG A 31 19.34 -7.30 -22.29
CA ARG A 31 17.94 -6.93 -22.57
C ARG A 31 17.38 -6.13 -21.41
N LEU A 32 16.74 -5.00 -21.75
CA LEU A 32 15.97 -4.18 -20.83
C LEU A 32 14.49 -4.35 -21.13
N GLU A 33 13.69 -4.54 -20.08
CA GLU A 33 12.25 -4.70 -20.17
C GLU A 33 11.58 -3.91 -19.06
N THR A 34 10.53 -3.16 -19.39
CA THR A 34 9.62 -2.58 -18.40
C THR A 34 8.52 -3.59 -18.10
N VAL A 35 8.43 -4.02 -16.85
CA VAL A 35 7.53 -5.11 -16.44
C VAL A 35 6.62 -4.62 -15.32
N PRO A 36 5.31 -4.94 -15.35
CA PRO A 36 4.42 -4.56 -14.25
C PRO A 36 4.85 -5.22 -12.94
N PHE A 37 4.63 -4.52 -11.82
CA PHE A 37 4.79 -5.14 -10.51
C PHE A 37 3.79 -6.28 -10.34
N GLY A 38 4.23 -7.35 -9.67
CA GLY A 38 3.31 -8.26 -9.00
C GLY A 38 2.92 -7.70 -7.63
N SER A 39 1.95 -8.31 -6.98
CA SER A 39 1.62 -8.00 -5.58
C SER A 39 1.45 -9.27 -4.75
N THR A 40 1.71 -9.16 -3.46
CA THR A 40 1.38 -10.16 -2.45
C THR A 40 0.58 -9.52 -1.33
N THR A 41 -0.37 -10.23 -0.75
CA THR A 41 -1.15 -9.72 0.37
C THR A 41 -0.37 -9.87 1.68
N ARG A 42 -0.35 -8.80 2.48
CA ARG A 42 0.24 -8.77 3.83
C ARG A 42 -0.81 -8.34 4.84
N LEU A 43 -0.68 -8.88 6.05
CA LEU A 43 -1.44 -8.46 7.23
C LEU A 43 -0.48 -7.80 8.21
N ALA A 44 -0.89 -6.68 8.77
CA ALA A 44 -0.24 -6.06 9.90
C ALA A 44 -1.28 -5.65 10.94
N THR A 45 -0.87 -5.66 12.20
CA THR A 45 -1.71 -5.34 13.34
C THR A 45 -0.91 -4.53 14.32
N GLY A 46 -1.53 -3.57 15.00
CA GLY A 46 -0.84 -2.75 15.98
C GLY A 46 -1.76 -2.23 17.07
N SER A 47 -1.14 -1.80 18.16
CA SER A 47 -1.82 -1.18 19.29
C SER A 47 -1.25 0.22 19.52
N VAL A 48 -2.13 1.20 19.66
CA VAL A 48 -1.75 2.59 19.87
C VAL A 48 -1.20 2.79 21.28
N ARG A 49 -0.04 3.42 21.36
CA ARG A 49 0.61 3.82 22.61
C ARG A 49 0.72 5.33 22.77
N SER A 50 0.98 6.04 21.67
CA SER A 50 1.23 7.48 21.63
C SER A 50 0.53 8.17 20.45
N SER A 51 0.72 7.66 19.23
CA SER A 51 0.06 8.16 18.01
C SER A 51 -0.23 7.01 17.05
N LEU A 52 -1.05 7.28 16.03
CA LEU A 52 -1.33 6.31 14.96
C LEU A 52 -0.04 5.94 14.21
N PHE A 53 0.73 6.95 13.77
CA PHE A 53 1.97 6.72 13.02
C PHE A 53 3.01 5.96 13.83
N ALA A 54 3.18 6.27 15.13
CA ALA A 54 4.08 5.48 15.98
C ALA A 54 3.63 4.02 16.10
N ALA A 55 2.32 3.76 16.12
CA ALA A 55 1.79 2.41 16.17
C ALA A 55 1.94 1.65 14.83
N THR A 56 1.87 2.37 13.70
CA THR A 56 2.14 1.78 12.38
C THR A 56 3.63 1.51 12.18
N ASP A 57 4.50 2.38 12.67
CA ASP A 57 5.96 2.17 12.67
C ASP A 57 6.34 0.94 13.50
N ASP A 58 5.80 0.82 14.72
CA ASP A 58 5.97 -0.36 15.59
C ASP A 58 5.50 -1.66 14.91
N ALA A 59 4.49 -1.56 14.02
CA ALA A 59 3.96 -2.67 13.25
C ALA A 59 4.72 -2.94 11.94
N ASN A 60 5.79 -2.20 11.66
CA ASN A 60 6.54 -2.22 10.39
C ASN A 60 5.64 -2.00 9.17
N LEU A 61 4.65 -1.12 9.31
CA LEU A 61 3.78 -0.75 8.22
C LEU A 61 4.50 0.25 7.31
N PRO A 62 4.49 0.06 5.98
CA PRO A 62 5.02 1.07 5.07
C PRO A 62 4.23 2.38 5.20
N ASP A 63 4.94 3.52 5.20
CA ASP A 63 4.34 4.86 5.34
C ASP A 63 3.10 5.09 4.45
N PRO A 64 3.06 4.66 3.17
CA PRO A 64 1.89 4.90 2.32
C PRO A 64 0.66 4.10 2.77
N VAL A 65 0.88 2.95 3.38
CA VAL A 65 -0.19 2.14 3.96
C VAL A 65 -0.68 2.79 5.26
N ALA A 66 0.23 3.36 6.07
CA ALA A 66 -0.13 4.13 7.26
C ALA A 66 -0.95 5.39 6.90
N THR A 67 -0.55 6.14 5.87
CA THR A 67 -1.31 7.29 5.36
C THR A 67 -2.68 6.86 4.84
N GLN A 68 -2.77 5.80 4.02
CA GLN A 68 -4.06 5.28 3.57
C GLN A 68 -4.97 4.87 4.74
N LEU A 69 -4.41 4.23 5.76
CA LEU A 69 -5.16 3.84 6.96
C LEU A 69 -5.73 5.07 7.68
N ALA A 70 -4.93 6.12 7.87
CA ALA A 70 -5.38 7.36 8.47
C ALA A 70 -6.48 8.03 7.63
N ASP A 71 -6.28 8.12 6.32
CA ASP A 71 -7.22 8.77 5.39
C ASP A 71 -8.58 8.08 5.37
N VAL A 72 -8.59 6.74 5.34
CA VAL A 72 -9.81 5.92 5.29
C VAL A 72 -10.68 6.10 6.53
N PHE A 73 -10.08 6.31 7.71
CA PHE A 73 -10.80 6.46 8.96
C PHE A 73 -10.91 7.91 9.46
N SER A 74 -10.28 8.87 8.79
CA SER A 74 -10.31 10.29 9.17
C SER A 74 -11.72 10.91 9.18
N SER A 75 -12.67 10.33 8.43
CA SER A 75 -14.08 10.75 8.45
C SER A 75 -14.84 10.28 9.69
N ASP A 76 -14.37 9.22 10.34
CA ASP A 76 -15.04 8.58 11.47
C ASP A 76 -14.34 8.82 12.81
N ILE A 77 -13.02 9.07 12.78
CA ILE A 77 -12.17 9.19 13.97
C ILE A 77 -11.28 10.42 13.83
N ASP A 78 -11.39 11.36 14.78
CA ASP A 78 -10.40 12.43 14.91
C ASP A 78 -9.17 11.90 15.65
N PHE A 79 -8.18 11.41 14.91
CA PHE A 79 -6.95 10.82 15.47
C PHE A 79 -6.15 11.77 16.38
N HIS A 80 -6.38 13.08 16.33
CA HIS A 80 -5.69 14.03 17.23
C HIS A 80 -6.38 14.14 18.59
N ARG A 81 -7.68 13.86 18.66
CA ARG A 81 -8.51 14.11 19.85
C ARG A 81 -9.08 12.85 20.49
N GLU A 82 -9.37 11.85 19.67
CA GLU A 82 -10.12 10.66 20.08
C GLU A 82 -9.25 9.44 20.28
N LEU A 83 -8.01 9.49 19.78
CA LEU A 83 -7.05 8.41 19.87
C LEU A 83 -6.62 8.14 21.32
N ARG A 84 -6.68 6.87 21.73
CA ARG A 84 -6.36 6.45 23.10
C ARG A 84 -5.33 5.32 23.10
N LYS A 85 -4.57 5.27 24.19
CA LYS A 85 -3.70 4.12 24.47
C LYS A 85 -4.55 2.86 24.59
N GLY A 86 -4.20 1.82 23.84
CA GLY A 86 -4.93 0.56 23.80
C GLY A 86 -5.92 0.43 22.63
N ASP A 87 -6.16 1.51 21.86
CA ASP A 87 -6.82 1.37 20.57
C ASP A 87 -5.99 0.46 19.66
N THR A 88 -6.63 -0.28 18.77
CA THR A 88 -5.95 -1.26 17.90
C THR A 88 -6.34 -1.09 16.46
N PHE A 89 -5.44 -1.49 15.56
CA PHE A 89 -5.75 -1.61 14.14
C PHE A 89 -5.30 -2.95 13.59
N SER A 90 -6.00 -3.39 12.54
CA SER A 90 -5.60 -4.49 11.67
C SER A 90 -5.73 -4.03 10.23
N VAL A 91 -4.74 -4.30 9.39
CA VAL A 91 -4.73 -3.85 8.00
C VAL A 91 -4.20 -4.95 7.08
N VAL A 92 -4.98 -5.24 6.05
CA VAL A 92 -4.62 -6.10 4.94
C VAL A 92 -4.27 -5.22 3.76
N TYR A 93 -3.07 -5.34 3.22
CA TYR A 93 -2.57 -4.47 2.15
C TYR A 93 -1.76 -5.25 1.12
N GLU A 94 -1.57 -4.64 -0.05
CA GLU A 94 -0.70 -5.16 -1.11
C GLU A 94 0.76 -4.76 -0.86
N ALA A 95 1.68 -5.72 -0.89
CA ALA A 95 3.11 -5.48 -0.99
C ALA A 95 3.57 -5.74 -2.42
N LEU A 96 4.21 -4.74 -3.05
CA LEU A 96 4.66 -4.83 -4.43
C LEU A 96 5.86 -5.77 -4.54
N THR A 97 5.90 -6.51 -5.64
CA THR A 97 6.97 -7.46 -5.96
C THR A 97 7.50 -7.25 -7.37
N ALA A 98 8.80 -7.41 -7.54
CA ALA A 98 9.45 -7.43 -8.85
C ALA A 98 10.02 -8.84 -9.05
N ASP A 99 9.37 -9.63 -9.91
CA ASP A 99 9.66 -11.05 -10.10
C ASP A 99 9.57 -11.88 -8.82
N GLY A 100 8.50 -11.67 -8.05
CA GLY A 100 8.24 -12.39 -6.80
C GLY A 100 9.06 -11.91 -5.61
N GLU A 101 10.06 -11.05 -5.82
CA GLU A 101 10.87 -10.47 -4.75
C GLU A 101 10.25 -9.16 -4.26
N PRO A 102 10.22 -8.90 -2.93
CA PRO A 102 9.77 -7.62 -2.38
C PRO A 102 10.53 -6.44 -3.01
N VAL A 103 9.82 -5.35 -3.27
CA VAL A 103 10.40 -4.14 -3.85
C VAL A 103 10.88 -3.22 -2.71
N PRO A 104 12.19 -2.95 -2.57
CA PRO A 104 12.70 -2.02 -1.56
C PRO A 104 12.70 -0.56 -2.01
N TRP A 105 12.43 -0.28 -3.29
CA TRP A 105 12.28 1.08 -3.84
C TRP A 105 10.80 1.46 -4.00
N ASN A 106 10.53 2.73 -4.31
CA ASN A 106 9.18 3.23 -4.64
C ASN A 106 8.13 2.90 -3.57
N GLN A 107 8.55 2.92 -2.30
CA GLN A 107 7.76 2.62 -1.10
C GLN A 107 7.26 1.16 -0.96
N GLY A 108 7.50 0.28 -1.93
CA GLY A 108 7.34 -1.19 -1.81
C GLY A 108 5.92 -1.70 -1.49
N SER A 109 4.94 -0.82 -1.39
CA SER A 109 3.58 -1.11 -0.96
C SER A 109 2.56 -0.56 -1.94
N GLY A 110 1.50 -1.32 -2.16
CA GLY A 110 0.34 -0.92 -2.94
C GLY A 110 -0.79 -0.42 -2.03
N ARG A 111 -1.98 -0.95 -2.27
CA ARG A 111 -3.21 -0.45 -1.67
C ARG A 111 -3.55 -1.15 -0.35
N VAL A 112 -4.26 -0.45 0.54
CA VAL A 112 -5.04 -1.10 1.60
C VAL A 112 -6.22 -1.84 0.96
N LEU A 113 -6.34 -3.14 1.22
CA LEU A 113 -7.44 -3.98 0.73
C LEU A 113 -8.59 -4.01 1.74
N ALA A 114 -8.25 -4.10 3.02
CA ALA A 114 -9.20 -4.01 4.11
C ALA A 114 -8.50 -3.50 5.37
N ALA A 115 -9.22 -2.78 6.21
CA ALA A 115 -8.73 -2.36 7.50
C ALA A 115 -9.84 -2.37 8.55
N GLU A 116 -9.44 -2.57 9.79
CA GLU A 116 -10.26 -2.36 10.97
C GLU A 116 -9.50 -1.50 11.96
N PHE A 117 -10.19 -0.54 12.55
CA PHE A 117 -9.71 0.28 13.65
C PHE A 117 -10.68 0.18 14.82
N VAL A 118 -10.18 -0.18 16.01
CA VAL A 118 -10.96 -0.21 17.24
C VAL A 118 -10.56 1.00 18.07
N ASN A 119 -11.43 2.02 18.09
CA ASN A 119 -11.25 3.24 18.89
C ASN A 119 -12.24 3.24 20.05
N ALA A 120 -11.73 3.34 21.28
CA ALA A 120 -12.53 3.36 22.50
C ALA A 120 -13.55 2.18 22.61
N GLY A 121 -13.21 1.02 22.05
CA GLY A 121 -14.06 -0.18 22.04
C GLY A 121 -15.07 -0.26 20.88
N HIS A 122 -15.13 0.74 20.00
CA HIS A 122 -15.95 0.73 18.79
C HIS A 122 -15.11 0.34 17.57
N ALA A 123 -15.57 -0.67 16.83
CA ALA A 123 -14.92 -1.13 15.61
C ALA A 123 -15.41 -0.34 14.39
N TYR A 124 -14.45 0.17 13.64
CA TYR A 124 -14.64 0.82 12.35
C TYR A 124 -13.95 -0.02 11.29
N SER A 125 -14.67 -0.40 10.24
CA SER A 125 -14.12 -1.23 9.17
C SER A 125 -14.18 -0.50 7.84
N ALA A 126 -13.23 -0.83 6.97
CA ALA A 126 -13.19 -0.35 5.60
C ALA A 126 -12.67 -1.46 4.67
N VAL A 127 -13.32 -1.64 3.54
CA VAL A 127 -12.96 -2.62 2.52
C VAL A 127 -12.88 -1.93 1.17
N TRP A 128 -11.79 -2.15 0.44
CA TRP A 128 -11.62 -1.67 -0.92
C TRP A 128 -12.52 -2.44 -1.87
N PHE A 129 -13.30 -1.72 -2.66
CA PHE A 129 -14.08 -2.28 -3.76
C PHE A 129 -13.85 -1.47 -5.03
N ALA A 130 -13.55 -2.16 -6.13
CA ALA A 130 -13.35 -1.54 -7.44
C ALA A 130 -14.29 -2.14 -8.49
N ASP A 131 -14.70 -1.31 -9.44
CA ASP A 131 -15.41 -1.76 -10.63
C ASP A 131 -14.46 -2.39 -11.67
N ALA A 132 -15.02 -2.88 -12.77
CA ALA A 132 -14.25 -3.48 -13.85
C ALA A 132 -13.27 -2.51 -14.54
N SER A 133 -13.42 -1.19 -14.34
CA SER A 133 -12.50 -0.16 -14.84
C SER A 133 -11.32 0.10 -13.90
N GLY A 134 -11.28 -0.55 -12.74
CA GLY A 134 -10.26 -0.35 -11.71
C GLY A 134 -10.48 0.90 -10.85
N LYS A 135 -11.56 1.66 -11.09
CA LYS A 135 -11.98 2.73 -10.20
C LYS A 135 -12.69 2.12 -9.00
N GLY A 136 -12.29 2.52 -7.81
CA GLY A 136 -12.88 1.99 -6.59
C GLY A 136 -12.95 3.00 -5.47
N ALA A 137 -13.54 2.57 -4.38
CA ALA A 137 -13.65 3.31 -3.15
C ALA A 137 -13.60 2.35 -1.95
N TYR A 138 -13.44 2.92 -0.77
CA TYR A 138 -13.56 2.16 0.47
C TYR A 138 -15.00 2.19 0.96
N PHE A 139 -15.47 1.07 1.48
CA PHE A 139 -16.82 0.93 2.03
C PHE A 139 -16.76 0.30 3.40
N ASP A 140 -17.67 0.70 4.28
CA ASP A 140 -17.93 -0.03 5.52
C ASP A 140 -18.66 -1.36 5.24
N LEU A 141 -18.83 -2.19 6.28
CA LEU A 141 -19.52 -3.48 6.16
C LEU A 141 -21.02 -3.36 5.86
N ASN A 142 -21.60 -2.16 5.94
CA ASN A 142 -22.98 -1.87 5.58
C ASN A 142 -23.10 -1.31 4.14
N GLY A 143 -21.99 -1.25 3.39
CA GLY A 143 -21.95 -0.71 2.03
C GLY A 143 -21.96 0.81 1.95
N ARG A 144 -21.70 1.52 3.06
CA ARG A 144 -21.56 2.99 3.06
C ARG A 144 -20.15 3.37 2.64
N SER A 145 -20.04 4.27 1.66
CA SER A 145 -18.75 4.79 1.22
C SER A 145 -18.04 5.50 2.37
N LYS A 146 -16.79 5.11 2.62
CA LYS A 146 -15.82 5.89 3.39
C LYS A 146 -15.29 6.95 2.44
N HIS A 147 -15.67 8.21 2.66
CA HIS A 147 -15.26 9.32 1.81
C HIS A 147 -13.74 9.52 1.93
N SER A 148 -12.94 8.81 1.12
CA SER A 148 -11.52 9.11 0.92
C SER A 148 -11.36 10.01 -0.29
N ALA A 149 -10.80 11.20 -0.09
CA ALA A 149 -10.46 12.17 -1.13
C ALA A 149 -9.26 11.75 -2.02
N PHE A 150 -8.76 10.51 -1.90
CA PHE A 150 -7.60 10.05 -2.66
C PHE A 150 -7.83 8.70 -3.32
N LEU A 151 -8.39 8.75 -4.53
CA LEU A 151 -7.70 8.08 -5.64
C LEU A 151 -6.64 9.07 -6.11
N ALA A 152 -5.48 9.07 -5.47
CA ALA A 152 -4.29 9.53 -6.17
C ALA A 152 -4.18 8.63 -7.40
N SER A 153 -4.50 9.18 -8.57
CA SER A 153 -3.70 8.95 -9.76
C SER A 153 -2.22 8.88 -9.34
N PRO A 154 -1.41 8.03 -9.99
CA PRO A 154 -0.04 7.78 -9.57
C PRO A 154 0.63 9.11 -9.29
N LEU A 155 1.26 9.23 -8.12
CA LEU A 155 2.06 10.41 -7.77
C LEU A 155 3.08 10.60 -8.88
N ALA A 156 2.78 11.50 -9.80
CA ALA A 156 3.71 12.00 -10.79
C ALA A 156 4.63 12.98 -10.05
N PHE A 157 5.88 12.59 -9.92
CA PHE A 157 6.98 13.49 -9.65
C PHE A 157 7.97 13.37 -10.78
#